data_AF-A0A932V615-F1
#
_entry.id   AF-A0A932V615-F1
#
_cell.length_a   1.000
_cell.length_b   1.000
_cell.length_c   1.000
_cell.angle_alpha   90.00
_cell.angle_beta   90.00
_cell.angle_gamma   90.00
#
_symmetry.space_group_name_H-M   'P 1'
#
loop_
_entity.id
_entity.type
_entity.pdbx_description
1 polymer ?
#
loop_
_entity_poly.entity_id
_entity_poly.type
_entity_poly.pdbx_seq_one_letter_code
_entity_poly.pdbx_strand_id
1 'polypeptide(L)'
;MKQKRWQWPLILAVITLTLYNILPTIFYYSQPLHEPLSTTQAEKIIDRITKRVNDLEQETIDWLSSFCELIHVKPLYIRPHPTDSQCITLNFSRTDEANRFRSLLPRAGSLIPFVPAKLTLAPQEGHAKEVAVQRMIPIALERESFAFARKGDPFYRELMIDRATQIAFALAGPTDLSIAMSHDAYIEALATRILGFADSIEKRDPVALRYAASFTQGNIEDKKGAIQNFIAAFDRTRDALKKGKSQNPADLAMWEERENRRLKAEKLRRSFSQPIPTLPLENMNNF
;
A
#
# COMPACT_ATOMS: atom_id res chain seq x y z
N MET A 1 9.98 -29.32 20.28
CA MET A 1 8.94 -28.94 21.25
C MET A 1 7.61 -29.57 20.82
N LYS A 2 7.04 -30.49 21.60
CA LYS A 2 5.75 -31.15 21.29
C LYS A 2 4.60 -30.15 21.53
N GLN A 3 3.89 -29.75 20.47
CA GLN A 3 2.65 -28.98 20.62
C GLN A 3 1.64 -29.79 21.46
N LYS A 4 1.12 -29.18 22.53
CA LYS A 4 0.13 -29.82 23.41
C LYS A 4 -1.18 -29.91 22.65
N ARG A 5 -1.78 -31.11 22.55
CA ARG A 5 -3.04 -31.39 21.82
C ARG A 5 -4.22 -30.47 22.19
N TRP A 6 -4.17 -29.84 23.36
CA TRP A 6 -5.15 -28.85 23.84
C TRP A 6 -5.05 -27.45 23.19
N GLN A 7 -3.96 -27.14 22.50
CA GLN A 7 -3.79 -25.85 21.81
C GLN A 7 -4.68 -25.74 20.57
N TRP A 8 -4.93 -26.85 19.87
CA TRP A 8 -5.80 -26.89 18.69
C TRP A 8 -7.26 -26.50 18.96
N PRO A 9 -7.97 -27.09 19.95
CA PRO A 9 -9.34 -26.67 20.25
C PRO A 9 -9.41 -25.23 20.76
N LEU A 10 -8.37 -24.76 21.47
CA LEU A 10 -8.27 -23.35 21.90
C LEU A 10 -8.13 -22.41 20.69
N ILE A 11 -7.21 -22.72 19.76
CA ILE A 11 -7.03 -21.95 18.52
C ILE A 11 -8.33 -21.92 17.71
N LEU A 12 -8.97 -23.08 17.55
CA LEU A 12 -10.25 -23.18 16.84
C LEU A 12 -11.32 -22.33 17.53
N ALA A 13 -11.45 -22.40 18.85
CA ALA A 13 -12.42 -21.61 19.61
C ALA A 13 -12.18 -20.10 19.46
N VAL A 14 -10.93 -19.65 19.49
CA VAL A 14 -10.58 -18.23 19.25
C VAL A 14 -10.94 -17.82 17.82
N ILE A 15 -10.59 -18.64 16.81
CA ILE A 15 -10.94 -18.37 15.40
C ILE A 15 -12.46 -18.29 15.25
N THR A 16 -13.22 -19.26 15.77
CA THR A 16 -14.68 -19.27 15.68
C THR A 16 -15.30 -18.07 16.40
N LEU A 17 -14.78 -17.68 17.57
CA LEU A 17 -15.26 -16.50 18.30
C LEU A 17 -14.95 -15.21 17.52
N THR A 18 -13.76 -15.09 16.92
CA THR A 18 -13.43 -13.93 16.06
C THR A 18 -14.30 -13.87 14.81
N LEU A 19 -14.54 -15.01 14.15
CA LEU A 19 -15.45 -15.09 13.02
C LEU A 19 -16.87 -14.75 13.43
N TYR A 20 -17.39 -15.27 14.55
CA TYR A 20 -18.73 -14.95 15.03
C TYR A 20 -18.93 -13.46 15.32
N ASN A 21 -17.90 -12.78 15.82
CA ASN A 21 -17.97 -11.35 16.14
C ASN A 21 -17.82 -10.45 14.91
N ILE A 22 -17.05 -10.88 13.90
CA ILE A 22 -16.75 -10.08 12.69
C ILE A 22 -17.67 -10.44 11.51
N LEU A 23 -18.19 -11.66 11.40
CA LEU A 23 -19.08 -12.05 10.29
C LEU A 23 -20.31 -11.15 10.18
N PRO A 24 -21.07 -10.87 11.26
CA PRO A 24 -22.29 -10.09 11.15
C PRO A 24 -22.03 -8.69 10.60
N THR A 25 -20.90 -8.07 10.99
CA THR A 25 -20.52 -6.74 10.48
C THR A 25 -20.07 -6.81 9.03
N ILE A 26 -19.27 -7.80 8.61
CA ILE A 26 -18.93 -8.00 7.20
C ILE A 26 -20.19 -8.18 6.35
N PHE A 27 -21.11 -9.05 6.78
CA PHE A 27 -22.34 -9.31 6.04
C PHE A 27 -23.22 -8.06 5.95
N TYR A 28 -23.37 -7.32 7.05
CA TYR A 28 -24.12 -6.07 7.08
C TYR A 28 -23.55 -5.02 6.11
N TYR A 29 -22.22 -4.82 6.10
CA TYR A 29 -21.57 -3.85 5.21
C TYR A 29 -21.39 -4.35 3.76
N SER A 30 -21.51 -5.66 3.52
CA SER A 30 -21.48 -6.25 2.17
C SER A 30 -22.80 -6.16 1.43
N GLN A 31 -23.90 -5.80 2.12
CA GLN A 31 -25.18 -5.64 1.46
C GLN A 31 -25.07 -4.54 0.40
N PRO A 32 -25.44 -4.83 -0.85
CA PRO A 32 -25.47 -3.81 -1.88
C PRO A 32 -26.46 -2.71 -1.46
N LEU A 33 -26.18 -1.48 -1.87
CA LEU A 33 -27.19 -0.43 -1.82
C LEU A 33 -28.46 -0.94 -2.50
N HIS A 34 -29.62 -0.71 -1.88
CA HIS A 34 -30.91 -1.17 -2.38
C HIS A 34 -31.19 -0.66 -3.78
N GLU A 35 -30.64 0.52 -4.11
CA GLU A 35 -30.68 1.14 -5.42
C GLU A 35 -29.31 1.74 -5.77
N PRO A 36 -28.93 1.76 -7.06
CA PRO A 36 -27.72 2.46 -7.47
C PRO A 36 -27.82 3.96 -7.15
N LEU A 37 -26.72 4.55 -6.71
CA LEU A 37 -26.64 5.98 -6.43
C LEU A 37 -27.03 6.79 -7.68
N SER A 38 -27.95 7.74 -7.51
CA SER A 38 -28.28 8.71 -8.54
C SER A 38 -27.27 9.87 -8.54
N THR A 39 -27.17 10.59 -9.67
CA THR A 39 -26.33 11.79 -9.76
C THR A 39 -26.71 12.83 -8.71
N THR A 40 -28.00 13.05 -8.47
CA THR A 40 -28.49 14.00 -7.47
C THR A 40 -28.15 13.58 -6.04
N GLN A 41 -28.15 12.28 -5.74
CA GLN A 41 -27.68 11.75 -4.45
C GLN A 41 -26.17 11.92 -4.31
N ALA A 42 -25.41 11.68 -5.37
CA ALA A 42 -23.97 11.86 -5.39
C ALA A 42 -23.58 13.32 -5.14
N GLU A 43 -24.25 14.28 -5.77
CA GLU A 43 -24.04 15.71 -5.51
C GLU A 43 -24.29 16.08 -4.04
N LYS A 44 -25.40 15.60 -3.45
CA LYS A 44 -25.67 15.81 -2.02
C LYS A 44 -24.64 15.16 -1.10
N ILE A 45 -23.99 14.08 -1.55
CA ILE A 45 -22.90 13.43 -0.80
C ILE A 45 -21.64 14.27 -0.91
N ILE A 46 -21.30 14.74 -2.11
CA ILE A 46 -20.16 15.63 -2.37
C ILE A 46 -20.29 16.88 -1.52
N ASP A 47 -21.43 17.58 -1.57
CA ASP A 47 -21.66 18.79 -0.79
C ASP A 47 -21.50 18.54 0.72
N ARG A 48 -21.96 17.39 1.22
CA ARG A 48 -21.79 17.00 2.63
C ARG A 48 -20.35 16.69 3.00
N ILE A 49 -19.59 16.03 2.12
CA ILE A 49 -18.18 15.72 2.36
C ILE A 49 -17.37 17.01 2.34
N THR A 50 -17.54 17.83 1.30
CA THR A 50 -16.87 19.12 1.15
C THR A 50 -17.11 19.99 2.36
N LYS A 51 -18.38 20.17 2.75
CA LYS A 51 -18.73 20.93 3.95
C LYS A 51 -18.05 20.37 5.19
N ARG A 52 -18.19 19.07 5.45
CA ARG A 52 -17.62 18.45 6.66
C ARG A 52 -16.11 18.59 6.74
N VAL A 53 -15.39 18.47 5.62
CA VAL A 53 -13.93 18.60 5.61
C VAL A 53 -13.50 20.06 5.79
N ASN A 54 -14.19 21.00 5.14
CA ASN A 54 -13.87 22.41 5.26
C ASN A 54 -14.21 22.95 6.67
N ASP A 55 -15.29 22.45 7.28
CA ASP A 55 -15.69 22.79 8.65
C ASP A 55 -14.64 22.34 9.69
N LEU A 56 -13.79 21.34 9.39
CA LEU A 56 -12.73 20.89 10.30
C LEU A 56 -11.73 21.98 10.66
N GLU A 57 -11.51 22.97 9.79
CA GLU A 57 -10.63 24.09 10.10
C GLU A 57 -11.16 24.91 11.26
N GLN A 58 -12.43 25.29 11.18
CA GLN A 58 -13.08 26.08 12.23
C GLN A 58 -13.22 25.26 13.51
N GLU A 59 -13.64 23.99 13.41
CA GLU A 59 -13.72 23.09 14.56
C GLU A 59 -12.36 22.93 15.25
N THR A 60 -11.27 22.92 14.49
CA THR A 60 -9.92 22.86 15.06
C THR A 60 -9.57 24.14 15.81
N ILE A 61 -9.88 25.31 15.26
CA ILE A 61 -9.64 26.61 15.92
C ILE A 61 -10.43 26.68 17.22
N ASP A 62 -11.71 26.30 17.20
CA ASP A 62 -12.59 26.30 18.36
C ASP A 62 -12.07 25.33 19.44
N TRP A 63 -11.68 24.12 19.04
CA TRP A 63 -11.09 23.13 19.95
C TRP A 63 -9.78 23.64 20.58
N LEU A 64 -8.91 24.27 19.79
CA LEU A 64 -7.65 24.84 20.27
C LEU A 64 -7.90 25.98 21.27
N SER A 65 -8.92 26.80 21.02
CA SER A 65 -9.34 27.85 21.95
C SER A 65 -9.79 27.25 23.28
N SER A 66 -10.70 26.27 23.24
CA SER A 66 -11.16 25.58 24.46
C SER A 66 -10.04 24.85 25.19
N PHE A 67 -9.09 24.26 24.45
CA PHE A 67 -7.94 23.60 25.05
C PHE A 67 -7.01 24.60 25.74
N CYS A 68 -6.79 25.78 25.16
CA CYS A 68 -6.01 26.85 25.79
C CYS A 68 -6.67 27.32 27.10
N GLU A 69 -7.99 27.49 27.11
CA GLU A 69 -8.74 27.82 28.32
C GLU A 69 -8.59 26.76 29.41
N LEU A 70 -8.69 25.48 29.03
CA LEU A 70 -8.56 24.33 29.95
C LEU A 70 -7.19 24.27 30.62
N ILE A 71 -6.10 24.53 29.88
CA ILE A 71 -4.74 24.52 30.44
C ILE A 71 -4.32 25.88 31.01
N HIS A 72 -5.25 26.84 31.06
CA HIS A 72 -5.06 28.20 31.56
C HIS A 72 -3.92 28.96 30.87
N VAL A 73 -3.84 28.88 29.54
CA VAL A 73 -2.95 29.71 28.72
C VAL A 73 -3.79 30.64 27.83
N LYS A 74 -3.28 31.84 27.55
CA LYS A 74 -3.98 32.83 26.70
C LYS A 74 -3.18 33.11 25.44
N PRO A 75 -3.59 32.57 24.27
CA PRO A 75 -2.98 32.95 23.01
C PRO A 75 -3.40 34.40 22.64
N LEU A 76 -2.48 35.13 22.01
CA LEU A 76 -2.73 36.43 21.39
C LEU A 76 -3.61 36.30 20.14
N TYR A 77 -3.36 35.24 19.36
CA TYR A 77 -4.18 34.86 18.22
C TYR A 77 -4.08 33.36 17.95
N ILE A 78 -5.12 32.82 17.33
CA ILE A 78 -5.18 31.50 16.72
C ILE A 78 -5.63 31.73 15.29
N ARG A 79 -4.80 31.40 14.30
CA ARG A 79 -5.12 31.64 12.88
C ARG A 79 -4.60 30.51 12.00
N PRO A 80 -5.28 30.17 10.89
CA PRO A 80 -4.70 29.36 9.83
C PRO A 80 -3.38 29.98 9.34
N HIS A 81 -2.38 29.16 9.05
CA HIS A 81 -1.11 29.62 8.52
C HIS A 81 -1.31 30.08 7.05
N PRO A 82 -0.82 31.27 6.65
CA PRO A 82 -1.15 31.87 5.36
C PRO A 82 -0.61 31.10 4.15
N THR A 83 0.51 30.41 4.32
CA THR A 83 1.18 29.64 3.24
C THR A 83 0.90 28.15 3.32
N ASP A 84 0.46 27.67 4.49
CA ASP A 84 0.35 26.23 4.74
C ASP A 84 -1.04 25.92 5.31
N SER A 85 -1.93 25.42 4.46
CA SER A 85 -3.27 25.01 4.86
C SER A 85 -3.26 23.90 5.90
N GLN A 86 -2.18 23.13 6.07
CA GLN A 86 -2.11 22.08 7.08
C GLN A 86 -1.94 22.64 8.49
N CYS A 87 -1.39 23.85 8.60
CA CYS A 87 -0.90 24.40 9.86
C CYS A 87 -1.82 25.50 10.40
N ILE A 88 -2.03 25.46 11.71
CA ILE A 88 -2.66 26.54 12.48
C ILE A 88 -1.61 27.09 13.42
N THR A 89 -1.48 28.41 13.41
CA THR A 89 -0.49 29.13 14.18
C THR A 89 -1.13 29.76 15.40
N LEU A 90 -0.54 29.50 16.56
CA LEU A 90 -0.88 30.12 17.83
C LEU A 90 0.30 30.95 18.31
N ASN A 91 0.06 32.17 18.75
CA ASN A 91 1.10 33.00 19.35
C ASN A 91 0.75 33.32 20.78
N PHE A 92 1.71 33.18 21.69
CA PHE A 92 1.52 33.40 23.12
C PHE A 92 2.28 34.64 23.60
N SER A 93 1.74 35.27 24.64
CA SER A 93 2.40 36.43 25.26
C SER A 93 3.73 36.05 25.91
N ARG A 94 3.76 34.88 26.55
CA ARG A 94 4.90 34.34 27.31
C ARG A 94 5.39 33.03 26.69
N THR A 95 6.71 32.86 26.68
CA THR A 95 7.37 31.61 26.22
C THR A 95 6.98 30.42 27.08
N ASP A 96 6.74 30.62 28.38
CA ASP A 96 6.34 29.56 29.31
C ASP A 96 4.97 28.97 28.96
N GLU A 97 4.03 29.80 28.53
CA GLU A 97 2.69 29.39 28.06
C GLU A 97 2.80 28.55 26.79
N ALA A 98 3.61 29.01 25.82
CA ALA A 98 3.88 28.27 24.60
C ALA A 98 4.51 26.90 24.90
N ASN A 99 5.46 26.83 25.84
CA ASN A 99 6.10 25.58 26.23
C ASN A 99 5.13 24.63 26.94
N ARG A 100 4.27 25.14 27.81
CA ARG A 100 3.21 24.34 28.45
C ARG A 100 2.27 23.75 27.41
N PHE A 101 1.80 24.58 26.48
CA PHE A 101 0.96 24.14 25.37
C PHE A 101 1.64 23.05 24.53
N ARG A 102 2.91 23.26 24.12
CA ARG A 102 3.70 22.25 23.39
C ARG A 102 3.84 20.93 24.15
N SER A 103 4.02 20.97 25.46
CA SER A 103 4.18 19.74 26.25
C SER A 103 2.89 18.91 26.34
N LEU A 104 1.73 19.57 26.34
CA LEU A 104 0.44 18.92 26.60
C LEU A 104 -0.32 18.58 25.32
N LEU A 105 -0.16 19.36 24.25
CA LEU A 105 -0.89 19.17 23.00
C LEU A 105 -0.71 17.78 22.40
N PRO A 106 0.48 17.17 22.29
CA PRO A 106 0.64 15.86 21.65
C PRO A 106 -0.25 14.79 22.29
N ARG A 107 -0.38 14.83 23.61
CA ARG A 107 -1.27 13.91 24.35
C ARG A 107 -2.73 14.27 24.11
N ALA A 108 -3.13 15.53 24.28
CA ALA A 108 -4.51 15.96 24.12
C ALA A 108 -5.04 15.77 22.68
N GLY A 109 -4.25 16.15 21.68
CA GLY A 109 -4.57 15.99 20.26
C GLY A 109 -4.70 14.52 19.84
N SER A 110 -3.96 13.61 20.47
CA SER A 110 -4.09 12.17 20.21
C SER A 110 -5.39 11.55 20.76
N LEU A 111 -5.99 12.18 21.78
CA LEU A 111 -7.22 11.75 22.44
C LEU A 111 -8.49 12.19 21.70
N ILE A 112 -8.37 13.01 20.65
CA ILE A 112 -9.51 13.38 19.82
C ILE A 112 -10.07 12.09 19.18
N PRO A 113 -11.34 11.74 19.44
CA PRO A 113 -11.90 10.44 19.04
C PRO A 113 -12.09 10.31 17.53
N PHE A 114 -12.15 11.44 16.83
CA PHE A 114 -12.25 11.49 15.38
C PHE A 114 -10.85 11.61 14.75
N VAL A 115 -10.35 10.52 14.16
CA VAL A 115 -8.99 10.43 13.60
C VAL A 115 -8.63 11.60 12.65
N PRO A 116 -9.51 12.02 11.72
CA PRO A 116 -9.23 13.16 10.84
C PRO A 116 -9.04 14.51 11.54
N ALA A 117 -9.62 14.67 12.73
CA ALA A 117 -9.49 15.89 13.53
C ALA A 117 -8.34 15.82 14.55
N LYS A 118 -7.52 14.75 14.54
CA LYS A 118 -6.36 14.67 15.41
C LYS A 118 -5.35 15.75 15.06
N LEU A 119 -4.74 16.28 16.11
CA LEU A 119 -3.80 17.40 16.04
C LEU A 119 -2.42 16.96 16.52
N THR A 120 -1.40 17.45 15.83
CA THR A 120 0.00 17.21 16.15
C THR A 120 0.77 18.53 16.15
N LEU A 121 1.95 18.57 16.75
CA LEU A 121 2.80 19.74 16.63
C LEU A 121 3.53 19.69 15.29
N ALA A 122 3.54 20.81 14.57
CA ALA A 122 4.37 20.95 13.39
C ALA A 122 5.86 21.03 13.79
N PRO A 123 6.79 20.65 12.89
CA PRO A 123 8.23 20.85 13.10
C PRO A 123 8.52 22.34 13.34
N GLN A 124 9.12 22.65 14.49
CA GLN A 124 9.40 24.03 14.89
C GLN A 124 10.61 24.08 15.82
N GLU A 125 11.32 25.20 15.83
CA GLU A 125 12.42 25.41 16.77
C GLU A 125 11.89 25.56 18.20
N GLY A 126 12.54 24.87 19.15
CA GLY A 126 12.20 24.96 20.56
C GLY A 126 12.45 26.38 21.05
N HIS A 127 11.50 26.94 21.82
CA HIS A 127 11.55 28.23 22.53
C HIS A 127 10.95 29.46 21.83
N ALA A 128 10.35 29.34 20.66
CA ALA A 128 9.56 30.45 20.10
C ALA A 128 8.29 30.72 20.95
N LYS A 129 7.76 31.96 20.91
CA LYS A 129 6.42 32.28 21.43
C LYS A 129 5.30 31.76 20.53
N GLU A 130 5.66 31.44 19.29
CA GLU A 130 4.77 30.94 18.27
C GLU A 130 4.79 29.41 18.25
N VAL A 131 3.61 28.80 18.27
CA VAL A 131 3.41 27.36 18.18
C VAL A 131 2.62 27.05 16.92
N ALA A 132 3.19 26.22 16.06
CA ALA A 132 2.50 25.68 14.91
C ALA A 132 1.91 24.29 15.22
N VAL A 133 0.63 24.12 14.91
CA VAL A 133 -0.16 22.89 15.08
C VAL A 133 -0.54 22.38 13.70
N GLN A 134 -0.23 21.12 13.43
CA GLN A 134 -0.52 20.46 12.17
C GLN A 134 -1.79 19.61 12.30
N ARG A 135 -2.68 19.77 11.32
CA ARG A 135 -3.89 18.95 11.13
C ARG A 135 -3.58 17.69 10.33
N MET A 136 -4.33 16.63 10.59
CA MET A 136 -4.22 15.37 9.84
C MET A 136 -4.73 15.48 8.40
N ILE A 137 -5.81 16.25 8.17
CA ILE A 137 -6.33 16.53 6.82
C ILE A 137 -5.88 17.93 6.38
N PRO A 138 -5.03 18.03 5.35
CA PRO A 138 -4.41 19.29 4.97
C PRO A 138 -5.06 20.06 3.82
N ILE A 139 -6.28 19.68 3.44
CA ILE A 139 -6.88 20.15 2.20
C ILE A 139 -8.22 20.83 2.48
N ALA A 140 -8.43 21.96 1.82
CA ALA A 140 -9.77 22.42 1.53
C ALA A 140 -10.25 21.62 0.31
N LEU A 141 -11.43 21.01 0.43
CA LEU A 141 -12.04 20.31 -0.68
C LEU A 141 -12.92 21.28 -1.46
N GLU A 142 -12.75 21.24 -2.78
CA GLU A 142 -13.63 21.93 -3.73
C GLU A 142 -14.55 20.90 -4.40
N ARG A 143 -15.67 21.35 -4.95
CA ARG A 143 -16.64 20.43 -5.58
C ARG A 143 -16.03 19.74 -6.80
N GLU A 144 -15.15 20.45 -7.48
CA GLU A 144 -14.38 20.04 -8.66
C GLU A 144 -13.37 18.94 -8.34
N SER A 145 -13.05 18.73 -7.05
CA SER A 145 -12.20 17.62 -6.60
C SER A 145 -12.90 16.26 -6.66
N PHE A 146 -14.20 16.23 -6.96
CA PHE A 146 -15.01 15.02 -6.99
C PHE A 146 -15.53 14.71 -8.39
N ALA A 147 -15.52 13.42 -8.73
CA ALA A 147 -16.15 12.90 -9.94
C ALA A 147 -17.12 11.77 -9.58
N PHE A 148 -18.29 11.79 -10.21
CA PHE A 148 -19.26 10.71 -10.09
C PHE A 148 -19.18 9.79 -11.31
N ALA A 149 -19.02 8.49 -11.07
CA ALA A 149 -19.01 7.46 -12.10
C ALA A 149 -20.26 6.59 -11.96
N ARG A 150 -21.18 6.65 -12.94
CA ARG A 150 -22.37 5.80 -12.91
C ARG A 150 -22.01 4.37 -13.23
N LYS A 151 -22.61 3.42 -12.51
CA LYS A 151 -22.42 1.99 -12.77
C LYS A 151 -22.77 1.66 -14.23
N GLY A 152 -21.78 1.13 -14.95
CA GLY A 152 -21.90 0.79 -16.38
C GLY A 152 -21.19 1.76 -17.33
N ASP A 153 -20.83 2.96 -16.88
CA ASP A 153 -20.10 3.91 -17.71
C ASP A 153 -18.64 3.48 -17.93
N PRO A 154 -17.99 3.86 -19.05
CA PRO A 154 -16.57 3.58 -19.27
C PRO A 154 -15.67 4.08 -18.13
N PHE A 155 -15.95 5.28 -17.62
CA PHE A 155 -15.24 5.87 -16.48
C PHE A 155 -15.39 5.03 -15.19
N TYR A 156 -16.56 4.43 -14.97
CA TYR A 156 -16.76 3.52 -13.83
C TYR A 156 -15.92 2.25 -13.97
N ARG A 157 -15.82 1.70 -15.19
CA ARG A 157 -14.98 0.52 -15.45
C ARG A 157 -13.50 0.84 -15.19
N GLU A 158 -13.01 1.98 -15.66
CA GLU A 158 -11.63 2.43 -15.41
C GLU A 158 -11.36 2.61 -13.92
N LEU A 159 -12.27 3.25 -13.19
CA LEU A 159 -12.18 3.42 -11.74
C LEU A 159 -12.12 2.05 -11.03
N MET A 160 -12.94 1.08 -11.41
CA MET A 160 -12.92 -0.26 -10.82
C MET A 160 -11.60 -0.99 -11.10
N ILE A 161 -11.03 -0.84 -12.31
CA ILE A 161 -9.73 -1.42 -12.67
C ILE A 161 -8.61 -0.76 -11.84
N ASP A 162 -8.61 0.56 -11.69
CA ASP A 162 -7.64 1.29 -10.87
C ASP A 162 -7.72 0.86 -9.40
N ARG A 163 -8.92 0.77 -8.81
CA ARG A 163 -9.09 0.28 -7.43
C ARG A 163 -8.67 -1.17 -7.26
N ALA A 164 -9.01 -2.04 -8.21
CA ALA A 164 -8.52 -3.42 -8.21
C ALA A 164 -7.00 -3.47 -8.27
N THR A 165 -6.37 -2.57 -9.04
CA THR A 165 -4.91 -2.44 -9.13
C THR A 165 -4.29 -1.96 -7.82
N GLN A 166 -4.89 -0.99 -7.13
CA GLN A 166 -4.44 -0.53 -5.81
C GLN A 166 -4.58 -1.60 -4.73
N ILE A 167 -5.67 -2.36 -4.74
CA ILE A 167 -5.86 -3.50 -3.82
C ILE A 167 -4.82 -4.59 -4.12
N ALA A 168 -4.61 -4.89 -5.40
CA ALA A 168 -3.56 -5.82 -5.82
C ALA A 168 -2.17 -5.33 -5.38
N PHE A 169 -1.88 -4.04 -5.50
CA PHE A 169 -0.63 -3.42 -5.03
C PHE A 169 -0.47 -3.48 -3.50
N ALA A 170 -1.54 -3.24 -2.74
CA ALA A 170 -1.49 -3.29 -1.28
C ALA A 170 -1.33 -4.73 -0.75
N LEU A 171 -1.96 -5.72 -1.41
CA LEU A 171 -1.92 -7.12 -1.00
C LEU A 171 -0.68 -7.86 -1.49
N ALA A 172 -0.21 -7.56 -2.70
CA ALA A 172 0.97 -8.18 -3.29
C ALA A 172 2.27 -7.40 -3.01
N GLY A 173 2.17 -6.20 -2.43
CA GLY A 173 3.25 -5.22 -2.44
C GLY A 173 3.47 -4.64 -3.85
N PRO A 174 4.38 -3.67 -4.02
CA PRO A 174 4.82 -3.27 -5.35
C PRO A 174 5.25 -4.53 -6.09
N THR A 175 4.54 -4.89 -7.16
CA THR A 175 5.07 -5.88 -8.09
C THR A 175 6.18 -5.18 -8.86
N ASP A 176 7.37 -5.17 -8.24
CA ASP A 176 8.63 -4.62 -8.76
C ASP A 176 8.94 -5.09 -10.19
N LEU A 177 8.24 -6.09 -10.73
CA LEU A 177 8.52 -6.75 -12.00
C LEU A 177 8.11 -6.00 -13.26
N SER A 178 6.99 -5.27 -13.28
CA SER A 178 6.64 -4.47 -14.48
C SER A 178 7.57 -3.26 -14.63
N ILE A 179 8.05 -2.73 -13.50
CA ILE A 179 9.02 -1.64 -13.43
C ILE A 179 10.46 -2.18 -13.64
N ALA A 180 10.83 -3.33 -13.07
CA ALA A 180 12.16 -3.94 -13.22
C ALA A 180 12.47 -4.41 -14.64
N MET A 181 11.46 -4.73 -15.46
CA MET A 181 11.66 -5.02 -16.89
C MET A 181 12.21 -3.82 -17.68
N SER A 182 12.20 -2.61 -17.11
CA SER A 182 12.69 -1.39 -17.74
C SER A 182 14.05 -0.89 -17.23
N HIS A 183 14.60 -1.48 -16.14
CA HIS A 183 15.81 -0.95 -15.48
C HIS A 183 16.80 -2.04 -15.03
N ASP A 184 18.04 -1.98 -15.54
CA ASP A 184 19.12 -2.97 -15.30
C ASP A 184 19.49 -3.17 -13.82
N ALA A 185 19.29 -2.15 -12.97
CA ALA A 185 19.61 -2.20 -11.54
C ALA A 185 18.76 -3.19 -10.74
N TYR A 186 17.60 -3.61 -11.26
CA TYR A 186 16.66 -4.48 -10.55
C TYR A 186 16.74 -5.95 -10.97
N ILE A 187 17.57 -6.28 -11.98
CA ILE A 187 17.72 -7.64 -12.51
C ILE A 187 18.36 -8.59 -11.50
N GLU A 188 19.29 -8.13 -10.66
CA GLU A 188 19.96 -8.99 -9.66
C GLU A 188 19.03 -9.37 -8.49
N ALA A 189 18.19 -8.43 -8.05
CA ALA A 189 17.15 -8.69 -7.05
C ALA A 189 16.10 -9.68 -7.56
N LEU A 190 15.71 -9.52 -8.83
CA LEU A 190 14.76 -10.39 -9.52
C LEU A 190 15.34 -11.80 -9.73
N ALA A 191 16.61 -11.91 -10.11
CA ALA A 191 17.33 -13.18 -10.21
C ALA A 191 17.38 -13.93 -8.86
N THR A 192 17.61 -13.21 -7.76
CA THR A 192 17.65 -13.78 -6.40
C THR A 192 16.27 -14.29 -5.97
N ARG A 193 15.20 -13.57 -6.31
CA ARG A 193 13.81 -14.01 -6.06
C ARG A 193 13.42 -15.22 -6.90
N ILE A 194 13.79 -15.27 -8.19
CA ILE A 194 13.56 -16.44 -9.05
C ILE A 194 14.33 -17.66 -8.54
N LEU A 195 15.58 -17.49 -8.09
CA LEU A 195 16.38 -18.60 -7.54
C LEU A 195 15.84 -19.10 -6.20
N GLY A 196 15.50 -18.20 -5.27
CA GLY A 196 14.88 -18.58 -4.00
C GLY A 196 13.52 -19.27 -4.18
N PHE A 197 12.83 -18.95 -5.28
CA PHE A 197 11.61 -19.63 -5.67
C PHE A 197 11.86 -20.97 -6.38
N ALA A 198 12.88 -21.08 -7.23
CA ALA A 198 13.27 -22.34 -7.86
C ALA A 198 13.70 -23.40 -6.83
N ASP A 199 14.34 -22.97 -5.74
CA ASP A 199 14.72 -23.84 -4.62
C ASP A 199 13.50 -24.32 -3.80
N SER A 200 12.35 -23.62 -3.86
CA SER A 200 11.10 -24.05 -3.22
C SER A 200 10.17 -24.89 -4.12
N ILE A 201 10.45 -24.95 -5.43
CA ILE A 201 9.74 -25.78 -6.44
C ILE A 201 10.20 -27.24 -6.45
N GLU A 202 10.80 -27.76 -5.37
CA GLU A 202 11.16 -29.19 -5.32
C GLU A 202 9.93 -30.12 -5.43
N LYS A 203 8.73 -29.55 -5.28
CA LYS A 203 7.46 -30.19 -5.61
C LYS A 203 6.75 -29.27 -6.61
N ARG A 204 6.23 -29.85 -7.69
CA ARG A 204 5.39 -29.19 -8.72
C ARG A 204 4.09 -28.66 -8.12
N ASP A 205 4.18 -27.71 -7.20
CA ASP A 205 3.05 -27.08 -6.54
C ASP A 205 2.30 -26.21 -7.58
N PRO A 206 1.01 -26.45 -7.82
CA PRO A 206 0.19 -25.61 -8.69
C PRO A 206 0.23 -24.12 -8.33
N VAL A 207 0.40 -23.79 -7.05
CA VAL A 207 0.57 -22.41 -6.57
C VAL A 207 1.89 -21.85 -7.08
N ALA A 208 2.94 -22.67 -7.07
CA ALA A 208 4.24 -22.22 -7.51
C ALA A 208 4.28 -21.99 -9.03
N LEU A 209 3.61 -22.85 -9.81
CA LEU A 209 3.44 -22.67 -11.25
C LEU A 209 2.62 -21.42 -11.60
N ARG A 210 1.59 -21.10 -10.81
CA ARG A 210 0.79 -19.88 -10.98
C ARG A 210 1.59 -18.62 -10.68
N TYR A 211 2.39 -18.63 -9.63
CA TYR A 211 3.30 -17.53 -9.31
C TYR A 211 4.38 -17.37 -10.40
N ALA A 212 4.96 -18.46 -10.92
CA ALA A 212 5.88 -18.38 -12.05
C ALA A 212 5.22 -17.83 -13.32
N ALA A 213 3.97 -18.23 -13.60
CA ALA A 213 3.22 -17.70 -14.75
C ALA A 213 2.93 -16.20 -14.61
N SER A 214 2.75 -15.69 -13.39
CA SER A 214 2.51 -14.27 -13.12
C SER A 214 3.63 -13.34 -13.62
N PHE A 215 4.87 -13.85 -13.74
CA PHE A 215 6.00 -13.10 -14.31
C PHE A 215 5.81 -12.72 -15.79
N THR A 216 4.82 -13.31 -16.47
CA THR A 216 4.57 -13.10 -17.91
C THR A 216 3.12 -12.71 -18.21
N GLN A 217 2.29 -12.45 -17.19
CA GLN A 217 0.85 -12.23 -17.32
C GLN A 217 0.42 -10.76 -17.48
N GLY A 218 1.35 -9.85 -17.78
CA GLY A 218 1.00 -8.45 -18.11
C GLY A 218 0.29 -8.31 -19.46
N ASN A 219 -0.38 -7.15 -19.66
CA ASN A 219 -0.95 -6.76 -20.96
C ASN A 219 0.18 -6.37 -21.94
N ILE A 220 0.91 -7.38 -22.41
CA ILE A 220 2.06 -7.24 -23.29
C ILE A 220 1.59 -7.62 -24.69
N GLU A 221 1.57 -6.65 -25.61
CA GLU A 221 1.14 -6.84 -27.00
C GLU A 221 2.00 -7.90 -27.72
N ASP A 222 3.32 -7.90 -27.49
CA ASP A 222 4.25 -8.93 -27.97
C ASP A 222 4.91 -9.68 -26.80
N LYS A 223 4.21 -10.72 -26.31
CA LYS A 223 4.71 -11.60 -25.25
C LYS A 223 6.05 -12.24 -25.61
N LYS A 224 6.28 -12.57 -26.88
CA LYS A 224 7.49 -13.26 -27.32
C LYS A 224 8.69 -12.31 -27.32
N GLY A 225 8.50 -11.10 -27.82
CA GLY A 225 9.51 -10.03 -27.77
C GLY A 225 9.85 -9.59 -26.35
N ALA A 226 8.86 -9.47 -25.46
CA ALA A 226 9.11 -9.12 -24.05
C ALA A 226 9.92 -10.20 -23.32
N ILE A 227 9.62 -11.48 -23.57
CA ILE A 227 10.41 -12.60 -23.03
C ILE A 227 11.84 -12.57 -23.59
N GLN A 228 12.01 -12.28 -24.89
CA GLN A 228 13.34 -12.18 -25.50
C GLN A 228 14.16 -11.01 -24.96
N ASN A 229 13.54 -9.85 -24.76
CA ASN A 229 14.19 -8.67 -24.17
C ASN A 229 14.58 -8.92 -22.70
N PHE A 230 13.71 -9.60 -21.96
CA PHE A 230 14.02 -10.02 -20.59
C PHE A 230 15.21 -10.99 -20.54
N ILE A 231 15.24 -11.99 -21.44
CA ILE A 231 16.38 -12.91 -21.57
C ILE A 231 17.66 -12.15 -21.92
N ALA A 232 17.59 -11.23 -22.89
CA ALA A 232 18.73 -10.43 -23.32
C ALA A 232 19.25 -9.52 -22.18
N ALA A 233 18.38 -9.00 -21.33
CA ALA A 233 18.76 -8.20 -20.18
C ALA A 233 19.51 -9.06 -19.13
N PHE A 234 19.03 -10.28 -18.85
CA PHE A 234 19.75 -11.25 -18.02
C PHE A 234 21.12 -11.64 -18.59
N ASP A 235 21.21 -11.86 -19.90
CA ASP A 235 22.46 -12.17 -20.58
C ASP A 235 23.46 -11.00 -20.53
N ARG A 236 22.98 -9.76 -20.72
CA ARG A 236 23.82 -8.55 -20.57
C ARG A 236 24.36 -8.38 -19.16
N THR A 237 23.53 -8.54 -18.13
CA THR A 237 23.97 -8.46 -16.73
C THR A 237 24.96 -9.58 -16.40
N ARG A 238 24.74 -10.81 -16.91
CA ARG A 238 25.70 -11.91 -16.78
C ARG A 238 27.05 -11.55 -17.41
N ASP A 239 27.04 -11.00 -18.62
CA ASP A 239 28.26 -10.71 -19.36
C ASP A 239 29.00 -9.49 -18.77
N ALA A 240 28.29 -8.52 -18.21
CA ALA A 240 28.86 -7.41 -17.43
C ALA A 240 29.55 -7.90 -16.14
N LEU A 241 28.93 -8.84 -15.42
CA LEU A 241 29.52 -9.47 -14.24
C LEU A 241 30.75 -10.31 -14.58
N LYS A 242 30.75 -11.00 -15.73
CA LYS A 242 31.92 -11.74 -16.23
C LYS A 242 33.10 -10.81 -16.56
N LYS A 243 32.82 -9.59 -17.02
CA LYS A 243 33.84 -8.56 -17.28
C LYS A 243 34.38 -7.90 -16.00
N GLY A 244 33.57 -7.80 -14.95
CA GLY A 244 33.96 -7.26 -13.63
C GLY A 244 34.72 -8.23 -12.71
N LYS A 245 35.33 -9.30 -13.25
CA LYS A 245 35.97 -10.35 -12.44
C LYS A 245 37.21 -9.81 -11.70
N SER A 246 37.03 -9.48 -10.43
CA SER A 246 38.09 -9.23 -9.44
C SER A 246 38.91 -10.52 -9.22
N GLN A 247 40.25 -10.41 -9.18
CA GLN A 247 41.19 -11.52 -8.91
C GLN A 247 41.24 -11.94 -7.43
N ASN A 248 40.19 -11.65 -6.64
CA ASN A 248 40.16 -11.96 -5.21
C ASN A 248 39.57 -13.37 -4.98
N PRO A 249 40.28 -14.31 -4.32
CA PRO A 249 39.83 -15.70 -4.13
C PRO A 249 38.51 -15.87 -3.34
N ALA A 250 38.15 -14.91 -2.49
CA ALA A 250 36.84 -14.92 -1.81
C ALA A 250 35.67 -14.64 -2.77
N ASP A 251 35.89 -13.80 -3.79
CA ASP A 251 34.90 -13.49 -4.82
C ASP A 251 34.75 -14.66 -5.81
N LEU A 252 35.81 -15.44 -6.03
CA LEU A 252 35.82 -16.64 -6.88
C LEU A 252 34.96 -17.78 -6.32
N ALA A 253 35.01 -18.03 -5.01
CA ALA A 253 34.15 -19.04 -4.37
C ALA A 253 32.66 -18.64 -4.42
N MET A 254 32.38 -17.36 -4.19
CA MET A 254 31.03 -16.80 -4.35
C MET A 254 30.58 -16.87 -5.82
N TRP A 255 31.51 -16.76 -6.76
CA TRP A 255 31.28 -16.88 -8.20
C TRP A 255 30.94 -18.30 -8.63
N GLU A 256 31.70 -19.30 -8.18
CA GLU A 256 31.43 -20.72 -8.48
C GLU A 256 30.07 -21.16 -7.92
N GLU A 257 29.70 -20.65 -6.75
CA GLU A 257 28.40 -20.88 -6.17
C GLU A 257 27.27 -20.20 -6.98
N ARG A 258 27.48 -18.96 -7.42
CA ARG A 258 26.53 -18.23 -8.29
C ARG A 258 26.39 -18.86 -9.68
N GLU A 259 27.47 -19.37 -10.27
CA GLU A 259 27.47 -20.00 -11.60
C GLU A 259 26.82 -21.39 -11.57
N ASN A 260 27.06 -22.19 -10.53
CA ASN A 260 26.37 -23.46 -10.32
C ASN A 260 24.85 -23.29 -10.11
N ARG A 261 24.44 -22.28 -9.33
CA ARG A 261 23.01 -21.95 -9.16
C ARG A 261 22.35 -21.58 -10.50
N ARG A 262 23.07 -20.89 -11.37
CA ARG A 262 22.56 -20.48 -12.70
C ARG A 262 22.48 -21.65 -13.70
N LEU A 263 23.49 -22.53 -13.74
CA LEU A 263 23.44 -23.74 -14.59
C LEU A 263 22.29 -24.68 -14.19
N LYS A 264 21.98 -24.76 -12.89
CA LYS A 264 20.84 -25.52 -12.37
C LYS A 264 19.50 -24.92 -12.81
N ALA A 265 19.37 -23.58 -12.78
CA ALA A 265 18.20 -22.86 -13.28
C ALA A 265 17.99 -23.02 -14.80
N GLU A 266 19.07 -23.02 -15.58
CA GLU A 266 19.00 -23.21 -17.04
C GLU A 266 18.53 -24.63 -17.41
N LYS A 267 19.02 -25.65 -16.70
CA LYS A 267 18.54 -27.05 -16.88
C LYS A 267 17.06 -27.19 -16.52
N LEU A 268 16.59 -26.55 -15.45
CA LEU A 268 15.16 -26.52 -15.11
C LEU A 268 14.33 -25.88 -16.22
N ARG A 269 14.79 -24.75 -16.78
CA ARG A 269 14.11 -24.03 -17.86
C ARG A 269 13.89 -24.89 -19.11
N ARG A 270 14.88 -25.68 -19.52
CA ARG A 270 14.77 -26.57 -20.69
C ARG A 270 13.72 -27.68 -20.48
N SER A 271 13.47 -28.09 -19.23
CA SER A 271 12.40 -29.04 -18.90
C SER A 271 10.99 -28.45 -18.98
N PHE A 272 10.84 -27.13 -18.81
CA PHE A 272 9.55 -26.43 -18.94
C PHE A 272 9.21 -26.00 -20.37
N SER A 273 10.15 -26.11 -21.32
CA SER A 273 9.94 -25.73 -22.72
C SER A 273 9.40 -26.87 -23.60
N GLN A 274 9.17 -28.06 -23.02
CA GLN A 274 8.49 -29.16 -23.70
C GLN A 274 6.96 -28.96 -23.58
N PRO A 275 6.19 -29.04 -24.68
CA PRO A 275 4.75 -28.85 -24.63
C PRO A 275 4.10 -29.92 -23.74
N ILE A 276 3.21 -29.48 -22.84
CA ILE A 276 2.39 -30.35 -22.01
C ILE A 276 1.48 -31.17 -22.94
N PRO A 277 1.42 -32.50 -22.82
CA PRO A 277 0.45 -33.29 -23.60
C PRO A 277 -0.97 -32.83 -23.25
N THR A 278 -1.68 -32.35 -24.26
CA THR A 278 -3.08 -31.93 -24.15
C THR A 278 -3.95 -33.12 -23.75
N LEU A 279 -4.69 -32.97 -22.65
CA LEU A 279 -5.77 -33.90 -22.31
C LEU A 279 -6.88 -33.80 -23.38
N PRO A 280 -7.44 -34.92 -23.86
CA PRO A 280 -8.46 -34.90 -24.90
C PRO A 280 -9.74 -34.23 -24.38
N LEU A 281 -10.18 -33.20 -25.09
CA LEU A 281 -11.47 -32.54 -24.93
C LEU A 281 -12.56 -33.39 -25.60
N GLU A 282 -12.96 -34.49 -24.96
CA GLU A 282 -14.26 -35.13 -25.23
C GLU A 282 -15.05 -35.19 -23.93
N ASN A 283 -16.32 -34.76 -24.00
CA ASN A 283 -17.35 -34.79 -22.95
C ASN A 283 -17.44 -33.58 -22.01
N MET A 284 -17.80 -32.41 -22.55
CA MET A 284 -18.63 -31.43 -21.81
C MET A 284 -19.70 -30.82 -22.74
N ASN A 285 -20.56 -31.69 -23.29
CA ASN A 285 -21.92 -31.33 -23.68
C ASN A 285 -22.84 -32.15 -22.78
N ASN A 286 -23.26 -31.54 -21.66
CA ASN A 286 -24.46 -31.81 -20.88
C ASN A 286 -24.24 -31.22 -19.48
N PHE A 287 -24.78 -30.02 -19.25
CA PHE A 287 -25.52 -29.57 -18.06
C PHE A 287 -25.78 -28.07 -18.18
#